data_AF-A0A1M7RKS5-F1
#
_entry.id   AF-A0A1M7RKS5-F1
#
_cell.length_a   1.000
_cell.length_b   1.000
_cell.length_c   1.000
_cell.angle_alpha   90.00
_cell.angle_beta   90.00
_cell.angle_gamma   90.00
#
_symmetry.space_group_name_H-M   'P 1'
#
loop_
_entity.id
_entity.type
_entity.pdbx_description
1 polymer ?
#
loop_
_entity_poly.entity_id
_entity_poly.type
_entity_poly.pdbx_seq_one_letter_code
_entity_poly.pdbx_strand_id
1 'polypeptide(L)'
;MALDPLQEQITQTALSLPQAHTLALAGGGAMIAHGLVDRATHDVDLFTEIDPDEAVQVAEALRGALTAAGLKITQAARPPHANRFIAHDPRTG
;
A
#
# COMPACT_ATOMS: atom_id res chain seq x y z
N MET A 1 12.68 11.84 6.56
CA MET A 1 11.62 11.74 7.59
C MET A 1 11.13 10.29 7.63
N ALA A 2 10.51 9.83 8.72
CA ALA A 2 9.81 8.55 8.72
C ALA A 2 8.59 8.60 7.77
N LEU A 3 8.01 7.44 7.43
CA LEU A 3 6.71 7.37 6.76
C LEU A 3 5.70 8.24 7.53
N ASP A 4 4.79 8.91 6.83
CA ASP A 4 3.70 9.61 7.52
C ASP A 4 2.76 8.60 8.22
N PRO A 5 1.93 9.03 9.19
CA PRO A 5 1.10 8.09 9.96
C PRO A 5 0.14 7.23 9.10
N LEU A 6 -0.35 7.77 7.97
CA LEU A 6 -1.23 7.03 7.07
C LEU A 6 -0.43 5.98 6.29
N GLN A 7 0.73 6.35 5.77
CA GLN A 7 1.64 5.43 5.09
C GLN A 7 2.11 4.32 6.03
N GLU A 8 2.49 4.66 7.26
CA GLU A 8 2.90 3.68 8.26
C GLU A 8 1.76 2.71 8.57
N GLN A 9 0.54 3.22 8.76
CA GLN A 9 -0.64 2.37 8.96
C GLN A 9 -0.89 1.43 7.76
N ILE A 10 -0.78 1.92 6.52
CA ILE A 10 -0.97 1.11 5.32
C ILE A 10 0.12 0.02 5.23
N THR A 11 1.38 0.39 5.43
CA THR A 11 2.51 -0.55 5.39
C THR A 11 2.39 -1.63 6.45
N GLN A 12 2.10 -1.25 7.71
CA GLN A 12 1.92 -2.23 8.79
C GLN A 12 0.72 -3.14 8.54
N THR A 13 -0.39 -2.58 8.05
CA THR A 13 -1.57 -3.38 7.69
C THR A 13 -1.21 -4.39 6.60
N ALA A 14 -0.55 -3.95 5.53
CA ALA A 14 -0.18 -4.83 4.41
C ALA A 14 0.79 -5.94 4.83
N LEU A 15 1.83 -5.63 5.61
CA LEU A 15 2.80 -6.60 6.11
C LEU A 15 2.21 -7.60 7.12
N SER A 16 1.09 -7.26 7.76
CA SER A 16 0.41 -8.15 8.71
C SER A 16 -0.55 -9.17 8.06
N LEU A 17 -0.83 -9.03 6.76
CA LEU A 17 -1.75 -9.91 6.05
C LEU A 17 -1.14 -11.31 5.85
N PRO A 18 -1.86 -12.40 6.15
CA PRO A 18 -1.38 -13.77 5.92
C PRO A 18 -0.99 -14.07 4.46
N GLN A 19 -1.57 -13.34 3.51
CA GLN A 19 -1.33 -13.48 2.07
C GLN A 19 -0.04 -12.76 1.61
N ALA A 20 0.55 -11.91 2.45
CA ALA A 20 1.65 -11.02 2.08
C ALA A 20 3.03 -11.68 2.26
N HIS A 21 3.16 -12.97 1.95
CA HIS A 21 4.38 -13.75 2.22
C HIS A 21 5.59 -13.31 1.38
N THR A 22 5.37 -12.72 0.20
CA THR A 22 6.43 -12.22 -0.68
C THR A 22 6.37 -10.70 -0.88
N LEU A 23 5.60 -10.00 -0.04
CA LEU A 23 5.30 -8.58 -0.23
C LEU A 23 6.53 -7.71 0.03
N ALA A 24 6.88 -6.87 -0.95
CA ALA A 24 7.91 -5.86 -0.84
C ALA A 24 7.34 -4.44 -0.98
N LEU A 25 7.84 -3.53 -0.14
CA LEU A 25 7.65 -2.09 -0.30
C LEU A 25 8.55 -1.57 -1.42
N ALA A 26 8.01 -0.76 -2.33
CA ALA A 26 8.78 -0.19 -3.44
C ALA A 26 8.47 1.30 -3.64
N GLY A 27 9.07 1.88 -4.67
CA GLY A 27 8.77 3.24 -5.11
C GLY A 27 9.10 4.32 -4.07
N GLY A 28 8.30 5.39 -4.05
CA GLY A 28 8.53 6.56 -3.19
C GLY A 28 8.52 6.20 -1.70
N GLY A 29 7.60 5.34 -1.26
CA GLY A 29 7.52 4.87 0.12
C GLY A 29 8.76 4.12 0.58
N ALA A 30 9.33 3.25 -0.27
CA ALA A 30 10.60 2.58 0.03
C ALA A 30 11.76 3.57 0.13
N MET A 31 11.84 4.54 -0.78
CA MET A 31 12.88 5.58 -0.73
C MET A 31 12.78 6.45 0.53
N ILE A 32 11.56 6.75 1.00
CA ILE A 32 11.32 7.47 2.26
C ILE A 32 11.72 6.61 3.46
N ALA A 33 11.30 5.34 3.50
CA ALA A 33 11.65 4.40 4.57
C ALA A 33 13.17 4.20 4.72
N HIS A 34 13.90 4.25 3.60
CA HIS A 34 15.37 4.20 3.58
C HIS A 34 16.04 5.59 3.69
N GLY A 35 15.30 6.68 3.84
CA GLY A 35 15.82 8.04 4.02
C GLY A 35 16.50 8.65 2.78
N LEU A 36 16.24 8.11 1.59
CA LEU A 36 16.90 8.50 0.33
C LEU A 36 16.28 9.73 -0.33
N VAL A 37 15.01 10.04 -0.05
CA VAL A 37 14.29 11.21 -0.59
C VAL A 37 13.45 11.89 0.49
N ASP A 38 13.20 13.18 0.29
CA ASP A 38 12.40 14.02 1.19
C ASP A 38 11.25 14.67 0.40
N ARG A 39 10.23 13.86 0.06
CA ARG A 39 9.00 14.32 -0.60
C ARG A 39 7.79 13.64 0.00
N ALA A 40 6.69 14.35 0.15
CA ALA A 40 5.40 13.75 0.51
C ALA A 40 4.86 12.93 -0.67
N THR A 41 4.45 11.69 -0.41
CA THR A 41 3.73 10.84 -1.38
C THR A 41 2.42 10.41 -0.73
N HIS A 42 1.33 10.35 -1.47
CA HIS A 42 0.03 9.89 -0.93
C HIS A 42 -0.25 8.43 -1.33
N ASP A 43 0.74 7.77 -1.93
CA ASP A 43 0.68 6.42 -2.46
C ASP A 43 1.79 5.53 -1.89
N VAL A 44 1.45 4.25 -1.74
CA VAL A 44 2.35 3.17 -1.34
C VAL A 44 2.34 2.13 -2.45
N ASP A 45 3.52 1.84 -3.01
CA ASP A 45 3.68 0.81 -4.04
C ASP A 45 4.04 -0.52 -3.38
N LEU A 46 3.21 -1.53 -3.62
CA LEU A 46 3.37 -2.88 -3.10
C LEU A 46 3.52 -3.87 -4.26
N PHE A 47 4.50 -4.76 -4.15
CA PHE A 47 4.77 -5.81 -5.14
C PHE A 47 4.82 -7.17 -4.44
N THR A 48 4.25 -8.20 -5.08
CA THR A 48 4.42 -9.61 -4.69
C THR A 48 5.31 -10.29 -5.72
N GLU A 49 5.83 -11.48 -5.41
CA GLU A 49 6.38 -12.33 -6.46
C GLU A 49 5.28 -12.74 -7.46
N ILE A 50 5.72 -13.17 -8.65
CA ILE A 50 5.05 -13.19 -9.96
C ILE A 50 3.72 -13.96 -10.01
N ASP A 51 3.25 -14.57 -8.93
CA ASP A 51 1.94 -15.22 -8.87
C ASP A 51 0.81 -14.17 -8.96
N PRO A 52 0.08 -14.10 -10.09
CA PRO A 52 -1.01 -13.15 -10.26
C PRO A 52 -2.14 -13.39 -9.25
N ASP A 53 -2.31 -14.62 -8.77
CA ASP A 53 -3.35 -14.97 -7.81
C ASP A 53 -3.00 -14.48 -6.40
N GLU A 54 -1.71 -14.49 -6.02
CA GLU A 54 -1.23 -13.88 -4.77
C GLU A 54 -1.44 -12.36 -4.80
N ALA A 55 -1.06 -11.72 -5.90
CA ALA A 55 -1.20 -10.28 -6.06
C ALA A 55 -2.67 -9.83 -5.92
N VAL A 56 -3.61 -10.58 -6.49
CA VAL A 56 -5.06 -10.32 -6.38
C VAL A 56 -5.56 -10.58 -4.95
N GLN A 57 -5.13 -11.66 -4.31
CA GLN A 57 -5.54 -11.98 -2.94
C GLN A 57 -5.06 -10.94 -1.92
N VAL A 58 -3.80 -10.50 -2.03
CA VAL A 58 -3.23 -9.43 -1.20
C VAL A 58 -3.97 -8.11 -1.43
N ALA A 59 -4.23 -7.77 -2.70
CA ALA A 59 -4.98 -6.58 -3.08
C ALA A 59 -6.39 -6.53 -2.45
N GLU A 60 -7.16 -7.61 -2.55
CA GLU A 60 -8.50 -7.70 -1.96
C GLU A 60 -8.46 -7.69 -0.42
N ALA A 61 -7.53 -8.42 0.19
CA ALA A 61 -7.37 -8.46 1.64
C ALA A 61 -6.99 -7.08 2.20
N LEU A 62 -6.06 -6.37 1.55
CA LEU A 62 -5.65 -5.03 1.94
C LEU A 62 -6.81 -4.04 1.80
N ARG A 63 -7.55 -4.08 0.69
CA ARG A 63 -8.74 -3.24 0.50
C ARG A 63 -9.76 -3.45 1.62
N GLY A 64 -10.02 -4.71 1.97
CA GLY A 64 -10.92 -5.08 3.08
C GLY A 64 -10.44 -4.52 4.42
N ALA A 65 -9.16 -4.72 4.75
CA ALA A 65 -8.58 -4.27 6.02
C ALA A 65 -8.59 -2.74 6.15
N LEU A 66 -8.19 -2.02 5.09
CA LEU A 66 -8.16 -0.55 5.11
C LEU A 66 -9.59 0.04 5.18
N THR A 67 -10.56 -0.58 4.49
CA THR A 67 -11.97 -0.17 4.58
C THR A 67 -12.51 -0.39 5.99
N ALA A 68 -12.18 -1.51 6.63
CA ALA A 68 -12.56 -1.77 8.02
C ALA A 68 -11.91 -0.79 9.01
N ALA A 69 -10.72 -0.27 8.69
CA ALA A 69 -10.07 0.81 9.43
C ALA A 69 -10.67 2.21 9.15
N GLY A 70 -11.73 2.31 8.34
CA GLY A 70 -12.43 3.55 8.03
C GLY A 70 -11.81 4.38 6.90
N LEU A 71 -10.84 3.83 6.18
CA LEU A 71 -10.22 4.51 5.02
C LEU A 71 -11.07 4.32 3.77
N LYS A 72 -11.14 5.34 2.92
CA LYS A 72 -11.76 5.25 1.61
C LYS A 72 -10.69 4.86 0.59
N ILE A 73 -10.90 3.71 -0.07
CA ILE A 73 -9.96 3.20 -1.06
C ILE A 73 -10.54 3.39 -2.45
N THR A 74 -9.75 4.02 -3.33
CA THR A 74 -10.07 4.11 -4.76
C THR A 74 -9.00 3.36 -5.55
N GLN A 75 -9.45 2.60 -6.56
CA GLN A 75 -8.54 1.88 -7.45
C GLN A 75 -8.02 2.87 -8.50
N ALA A 76 -6.71 3.05 -8.56
CA ALA A 76 -6.11 3.87 -9.61
C ALA A 76 -6.11 3.07 -10.92
N ALA A 77 -6.70 3.62 -11.99
CA ALA A 77 -6.74 2.94 -13.27
C ALA A 77 -5.34 2.88 -13.92
N ARG A 78 -4.73 1.68 -13.98
CA ARG A 78 -3.74 1.35 -15.02
C ARG A 78 -3.51 -0.17 -15.20
N PRO A 79 -3.57 -0.70 -16.44
CA PRO A 79 -3.17 -2.09 -16.75
C PRO A 79 -1.66 -2.22 -17.09
N PRO A 80 -1.04 -3.44 -17.03
CA PRO A 80 -1.54 -4.70 -16.49
C PRO A 80 -0.66 -5.33 -15.38
N HIS A 81 0.19 -4.58 -14.67
CA HIS A 81 1.12 -5.18 -13.68
C HIS A 81 1.31 -4.40 -12.36
N ALA A 82 0.40 -3.50 -11.98
CA ALA A 82 0.53 -2.75 -10.72
C ALA A 82 -0.81 -2.61 -10.02
N ASN A 83 -0.98 -3.31 -8.89
CA ASN A 83 -2.10 -3.12 -7.97
C ASN A 83 -1.87 -1.84 -7.15
N ARG A 84 -2.08 -0.67 -7.77
CA ARG A 84 -1.92 0.62 -7.10
C ARG A 84 -3.22 1.03 -6.41
N PHE A 85 -3.14 1.20 -5.10
CA PHE A 85 -4.23 1.72 -4.29
C PHE A 85 -3.99 3.17 -3.90
N ILE A 86 -5.05 3.97 -3.94
CA ILE A 86 -5.06 5.30 -3.33
C ILE A 86 -5.96 5.22 -2.11
N ALA A 87 -5.35 5.37 -0.94
CA ALA A 87 -6.04 5.40 0.34
C ALA A 87 -6.21 6.84 0.81
N HIS A 88 -7.40 7.15 1.32
CA HIS A 88 -7.73 8.47 1.83
C HIS A 88 -8.33 8.32 3.24
N ASP A 89 -7.79 9.07 4.20
CA ASP A 89 -8.40 9.20 5.53
C ASP A 89 -9.48 10.29 5.49
N PRO A 90 -10.77 9.96 5.67
CA PRO A 90 -11.84 10.95 5.63
C PRO A 90 -11.77 11.99 6.76
N ARG A 91 -10.94 11.80 7.79
CA ARG A 91 -10.78 12.73 8.91
C ARG A 91 -9.74 13.82 8.67
N THR A 92 -8.75 13.57 7.81
CA THR A 92 -7.63 14.50 7.59
C THR A 92 -7.65 15.18 6.22
N GLY A 93 -8.49 14.69 5.30
CA GLY A 93 -8.50 15.17 3.91
C GLY A 93 -7.43 14.48 3.07
#